data_AF-A0A835JGS8-F1
#
_entry.id   AF-A0A835JGS8-F1
#
_cell.length_a   1.000
_cell.length_b   1.000
_cell.length_c   1.000
_cell.angle_alpha   90.00
_cell.angle_beta   90.00
_cell.angle_gamma   90.00
#
_symmetry.space_group_name_H-M   'P 1'
#
loop_
_entity.id
_entity.type
_entity.pdbx_description
1 polymer ?
#
loop_
_entity_poly.entity_id
_entity_poly.type
_entity_poly.pdbx_seq_one_letter_code
_entity_poly.pdbx_strand_id
1 'polypeptide(L)'
;MSAEGSVTFSTAIVEPDVNRRSADYAPSVWGDHFLSYATDFMESNVDKVEHKKLKEEVKRELMANISKPSQTLDFIDAIQRLGISYHFEVEIDEILREMYNSHCDFNNGDMKNQVRAYYLESIWFHQKHTPTMEEYMAVAMVSSGYAMLAATSFIGMGSVVTKDSFEWLFSGPKILKASEIIARLMDDIVSHKVVMVPLLLE
;
A
#
# COMPACT_ATOMS: atom_id res chain seq x y z
N MET A 1 25.91 -62.94 38.11
CA MET A 1 26.94 -62.94 37.05
C MET A 1 26.24 -63.24 35.74
N SER A 2 26.18 -62.23 34.86
CA SER A 2 26.12 -62.28 33.39
C SER A 2 25.03 -63.14 32.71
N ALA A 3 24.41 -62.76 31.59
CA ALA A 3 24.64 -61.72 30.62
C ALA A 3 23.28 -61.45 29.93
N GLU A 4 22.88 -60.19 29.76
CA GLU A 4 22.94 -59.47 28.47
C GLU A 4 21.93 -59.96 27.43
N GLY A 5 20.93 -59.10 27.20
CA GLY A 5 20.07 -59.18 26.04
C GLY A 5 20.81 -58.75 24.77
N SER A 6 20.33 -59.25 23.64
CA SER A 6 20.55 -58.62 22.35
C SER A 6 19.20 -58.51 21.65
N VAL A 7 18.74 -57.27 21.52
CA VAL A 7 17.56 -56.87 20.78
C VAL A 7 17.99 -56.67 19.33
N THR A 8 17.42 -57.44 18.42
CA THR A 8 17.45 -57.14 16.99
C THR A 8 16.13 -56.46 16.62
N PHE A 9 16.14 -55.13 16.56
CA PHE A 9 15.03 -54.36 16.01
C PHE A 9 15.18 -54.36 14.49
N SER A 10 14.39 -55.18 13.81
CA SER A 10 14.26 -55.11 12.35
C SER A 10 13.34 -53.94 12.03
N THR A 11 13.93 -52.83 11.59
CA THR A 11 13.19 -51.68 11.04
C THR A 11 12.67 -52.06 9.66
N ALA A 12 11.59 -52.85 9.61
CA ALA A 12 10.79 -52.94 8.42
C ALA A 12 10.10 -51.58 8.25
N ILE A 13 10.45 -50.87 7.17
CA ILE A 13 9.69 -49.73 6.68
C ILE A 13 8.29 -50.28 6.36
N VAL A 14 7.35 -50.10 7.27
CA VAL A 14 5.93 -50.31 6.97
C VAL A 14 5.57 -49.16 6.06
N GLU A 15 5.53 -49.40 4.75
CA GLU A 15 4.81 -48.49 3.86
C GLU A 15 3.41 -48.33 4.45
N PRO A 16 2.97 -47.09 4.80
CA PRO A 16 1.62 -46.93 5.28
C PRO A 16 0.72 -47.44 4.17
N ASP A 17 -0.03 -48.50 4.45
CA ASP A 17 -1.10 -48.97 3.58
C ASP A 17 -2.07 -47.79 3.44
N VAL A 18 -1.88 -46.99 2.38
CA VAL A 18 -2.80 -45.92 2.00
C VAL A 18 -4.02 -46.58 1.38
N ASN A 19 -4.68 -47.43 2.16
CA ASN A 19 -6.05 -47.87 1.91
C ASN A 19 -6.99 -46.74 2.32
N ARG A 20 -6.76 -45.55 1.73
CA ARG A 20 -7.73 -44.47 1.77
C ARG A 20 -8.92 -45.01 1.00
N ARG A 21 -10.04 -45.25 1.68
CA ARG A 21 -11.31 -45.65 1.03
C ARG A 21 -11.53 -44.73 -0.17
N SER A 22 -11.33 -45.28 -1.36
CA SER A 22 -11.68 -44.62 -2.62
C SER A 22 -13.18 -44.47 -2.58
N ALA A 23 -13.65 -43.24 -2.57
CA ALA A 23 -15.05 -43.00 -2.82
C ALA A 23 -15.21 -43.11 -4.33
N ASP A 24 -15.87 -44.18 -4.78
CA ASP A 24 -16.17 -44.47 -6.19
C ASP A 24 -17.17 -43.43 -6.74
N TYR A 25 -16.73 -42.17 -6.79
CA TYR A 25 -17.49 -41.09 -7.36
C TYR A 25 -17.67 -41.36 -8.85
N ALA A 26 -18.89 -41.12 -9.34
CA ALA A 26 -19.15 -41.16 -10.77
C ALA A 26 -18.18 -40.20 -11.50
N PRO A 27 -17.73 -40.57 -12.72
CA PRO A 27 -16.82 -39.73 -13.49
C PRO A 27 -17.36 -38.31 -13.58
N SER A 28 -16.50 -37.31 -13.38
CA SER A 28 -16.93 -35.92 -13.53
C SER A 28 -17.43 -35.72 -14.97
N VAL A 29 -18.45 -34.88 -15.14
CA VAL A 29 -18.99 -34.55 -16.47
C VAL A 29 -17.89 -33.98 -17.40
N TRP A 30 -16.82 -33.49 -16.79
CA TRP A 30 -15.67 -32.89 -17.45
C TRP A 30 -14.51 -33.87 -17.68
N GLY A 31 -14.55 -35.09 -17.12
CA GLY A 31 -13.47 -36.08 -17.24
C GLY A 31 -12.08 -35.48 -17.02
N ASP A 32 -11.20 -35.68 -18.01
CA ASP A 32 -9.83 -35.17 -18.05
C ASP A 32 -9.70 -33.86 -18.85
N HIS A 33 -10.81 -33.20 -19.18
CA HIS A 33 -10.84 -32.03 -20.07
C HIS A 33 -9.99 -30.85 -19.54
N PHE A 34 -9.89 -30.70 -18.22
CA PHE A 34 -9.01 -29.70 -17.61
C PHE A 34 -7.56 -30.18 -17.43
N LEU A 35 -7.33 -31.50 -17.47
CA LEU A 35 -5.99 -32.07 -17.34
C LEU A 35 -5.18 -31.96 -18.63
N SER A 36 -5.84 -31.94 -19.81
CA SER A 36 -5.17 -31.71 -21.09
C SER A 36 -4.50 -30.33 -21.16
N TYR A 37 -5.17 -29.30 -20.62
CA TYR A 37 -4.59 -27.96 -20.52
C TYR A 37 -3.33 -27.93 -19.65
N ALA A 38 -3.30 -28.68 -18.55
CA ALA A 38 -2.13 -28.76 -17.68
C ALA A 38 -0.97 -29.54 -18.32
N THR A 39 -1.26 -30.48 -19.23
CA THR A 39 -0.24 -31.25 -19.96
C THR A 39 0.36 -30.45 -21.13
N ASP A 40 -0.45 -29.63 -21.80
CA ASP A 40 0.02 -28.67 -22.81
C ASP A 40 0.78 -27.48 -22.19
N PHE A 41 0.65 -27.26 -20.88
CA PHE A 41 1.39 -26.24 -20.14
C PHE A 41 2.84 -26.65 -19.81
N MET A 42 3.36 -27.76 -20.36
CA MET A 42 4.79 -28.05 -20.30
C MET A 42 5.55 -26.96 -21.08
N GLU A 43 5.92 -25.88 -20.38
CA GLU A 43 6.58 -24.69 -20.92
C GLU A 43 7.70 -25.07 -21.88
N SER A 44 7.46 -24.87 -23.17
CA SER A 44 8.52 -25.01 -24.16
C SER A 44 9.51 -23.85 -23.99
N ASN A 45 10.75 -24.03 -24.46
CA ASN A 45 11.74 -22.94 -24.43
C ASN A 45 11.27 -21.70 -25.21
N VAL A 46 10.31 -21.86 -26.14
CA VAL A 46 9.72 -20.76 -26.91
C VAL A 46 8.77 -19.94 -26.04
N ASP A 47 7.90 -20.60 -25.26
CA ASP A 47 6.92 -19.94 -24.38
C ASP A 47 7.60 -19.11 -23.29
N LYS A 48 8.75 -19.59 -22.78
CA LYS A 48 9.58 -18.85 -21.82
C LYS A 48 10.18 -17.58 -22.41
N VAL A 49 10.58 -17.62 -23.68
CA VAL A 49 11.16 -16.47 -24.38
C VAL A 49 10.09 -15.42 -24.68
N GLU A 50 8.91 -15.85 -25.14
CA GLU A 50 7.78 -14.95 -25.37
C GLU A 50 7.27 -14.31 -24.07
N HIS A 51 7.12 -15.08 -23.00
CA HIS A 51 6.73 -14.56 -21.69
C HIS A 51 7.70 -13.49 -21.19
N LYS A 52 9.01 -13.73 -21.32
CA LYS A 52 10.04 -12.74 -20.96
C LYS A 52 9.94 -11.49 -21.81
N LYS A 53 9.72 -11.64 -23.12
CA LYS A 53 9.57 -10.49 -24.04
C LYS A 53 8.36 -9.65 -23.68
N LEU A 54 7.22 -10.29 -23.40
CA LEU A 54 5.99 -9.62 -23.01
C LEU A 54 6.14 -8.90 -21.67
N LYS A 55 6.81 -9.53 -20.69
CA LYS A 55 7.11 -8.89 -19.41
C LYS A 55 7.93 -7.60 -19.58
N GLU A 56 8.97 -7.63 -20.43
CA GLU A 56 9.77 -6.45 -20.73
C GLU A 56 9.00 -5.37 -21.49
N GLU A 57 8.04 -5.76 -22.34
CA GLU A 57 7.19 -4.83 -23.07
C GLU A 57 6.23 -4.09 -22.13
N VAL A 58 5.53 -4.82 -21.26
CA VAL A 58 4.68 -4.26 -20.20
C VAL A 58 5.49 -3.31 -19.32
N LYS A 59 6.73 -3.70 -18.95
CA LYS A 59 7.63 -2.84 -18.18
C LYS A 59 7.99 -1.55 -18.91
N ARG A 60 8.33 -1.61 -20.21
CA ARG A 60 8.63 -0.41 -21.00
C ARG A 60 7.43 0.53 -21.10
N GLU A 61 6.24 -0.01 -21.30
CA GLU A 61 5.01 0.78 -21.40
C GLU A 61 4.68 1.47 -20.08
N LEU A 62 4.87 0.77 -18.96
CA LEU A 62 4.75 1.33 -17.61
C LEU A 62 5.70 2.53 -17.41
N MET A 63 6.97 2.38 -17.81
CA MET A 63 7.98 3.45 -17.68
C MET A 63 7.75 4.63 -18.64
N ALA A 64 7.20 4.40 -19.83
CA ALA A 64 6.91 5.45 -20.80
C ALA A 64 5.77 6.37 -20.35
N ASN A 65 4.80 5.82 -19.60
CA ASN A 65 3.62 6.54 -19.15
C ASN A 65 3.85 7.42 -17.91
N ILE A 66 5.00 7.35 -17.23
CA ILE A 66 5.33 8.15 -16.03
C ILE A 66 5.05 9.65 -16.22
N SER A 67 5.26 10.17 -17.44
CA SER A 67 4.96 11.58 -17.79
C SER A 67 3.47 11.96 -17.75
N LYS A 68 2.56 10.97 -17.70
CA LYS A 68 1.11 11.11 -17.66
C LYS A 68 0.52 10.21 -16.56
N PRO A 69 0.47 10.70 -15.30
CA PRO A 69 -0.02 9.99 -14.12
C PRO A 69 -1.30 9.20 -14.31
N SER A 70 -2.24 9.77 -15.04
CA SER A 70 -3.56 9.19 -15.25
C SER A 70 -3.54 7.90 -16.05
N GLN A 71 -2.81 7.90 -17.16
CA GLN A 71 -2.65 6.72 -18.01
C GLN A 71 -1.87 5.63 -17.28
N THR A 72 -0.90 6.03 -16.46
CA THR A 72 -0.14 5.12 -15.60
C THR A 72 -1.03 4.45 -14.56
N LEU A 73 -1.89 5.19 -13.88
CA LEU A 73 -2.83 4.62 -12.89
C LEU A 73 -3.84 3.68 -13.54
N ASP A 74 -4.39 4.02 -14.71
CA ASP A 74 -5.27 3.12 -15.47
C ASP A 74 -4.55 1.80 -15.84
N PHE A 75 -3.26 1.87 -16.15
CA PHE A 75 -2.45 0.69 -16.49
C PHE A 75 -2.12 -0.16 -15.25
N ILE A 76 -1.83 0.48 -14.12
CA ILE A 76 -1.65 -0.21 -12.83
C ILE A 76 -2.95 -0.92 -12.43
N ASP A 77 -4.11 -0.27 -12.57
CA ASP A 77 -5.42 -0.89 -12.33
C ASP A 77 -5.62 -2.12 -13.23
N ALA A 78 -5.30 -2.01 -14.52
CA ALA A 78 -5.39 -3.13 -15.45
C ALA A 78 -4.48 -4.31 -15.04
N ILE A 79 -3.23 -4.05 -14.64
CA ILE A 79 -2.30 -5.07 -14.16
C ILE A 79 -2.82 -5.76 -12.89
N GLN A 80 -3.39 -4.99 -11.95
CA GLN A 80 -3.98 -5.51 -10.73
C GLN A 80 -5.23 -6.36 -11.02
N ARG A 81 -6.12 -5.92 -11.91
CA ARG A 81 -7.33 -6.65 -12.31
C ARG A 81 -7.03 -7.93 -13.09
N LEU A 82 -5.91 -7.96 -13.81
CA LEU A 82 -5.38 -9.18 -14.44
C LEU A 82 -4.76 -10.16 -13.42
N GLY A 83 -4.57 -9.74 -12.16
CA GLY A 83 -3.99 -10.57 -11.10
C GLY A 83 -2.50 -10.86 -11.27
N ILE A 84 -1.80 -10.08 -12.11
CA ILE A 84 -0.38 -10.27 -12.42
C ILE A 84 0.53 -9.24 -11.74
N SER A 85 0.00 -8.40 -10.84
CA SER A 85 0.74 -7.33 -10.18
C SER A 85 1.96 -7.80 -9.39
N TYR A 86 1.95 -9.02 -8.87
CA TYR A 86 3.06 -9.63 -8.13
C TYR A 86 4.35 -9.74 -8.96
N HIS A 87 4.27 -9.69 -10.30
CA HIS A 87 5.44 -9.71 -11.18
C HIS A 87 6.13 -8.35 -11.33
N PHE A 88 5.47 -7.28 -10.89
CA PHE A 88 5.82 -5.88 -11.16
C PHE A 88 5.78 -5.01 -9.89
N GLU A 89 5.84 -5.59 -8.69
CA GLU A 89 5.69 -4.85 -7.43
C GLU A 89 6.72 -3.72 -7.30
N VAL A 90 7.97 -3.99 -7.68
CA VAL A 90 9.07 -3.02 -7.62
C VAL A 90 8.83 -1.87 -8.59
N GLU A 91 8.46 -2.18 -9.84
CA GLU A 91 8.18 -1.19 -10.87
C GLU A 91 6.96 -0.33 -10.51
N ILE A 92 5.90 -0.94 -9.99
CA ILE A 92 4.70 -0.22 -9.55
C ILE A 92 5.04 0.71 -8.38
N ASP A 93 5.79 0.25 -7.38
CA ASP A 93 6.22 1.09 -6.25
C ASP A 93 7.09 2.26 -6.70
N GLU A 94 8.08 2.00 -7.55
CA GLU A 94 8.99 3.02 -8.06
C GLU A 94 8.24 4.13 -8.83
N ILE A 95 7.28 3.74 -9.67
CA ILE A 95 6.48 4.68 -10.46
C ILE A 95 5.50 5.46 -9.59
N LEU A 96 4.80 4.81 -8.67
CA LEU A 96 3.93 5.50 -7.73
C LEU A 96 4.72 6.50 -6.88
N ARG A 97 5.94 6.14 -6.47
CA ARG A 97 6.85 7.03 -5.74
C ARG A 97 7.34 8.19 -6.60
N GLU A 98 7.69 7.95 -7.85
CA GLU A 98 8.12 9.00 -8.78
C GLU A 98 6.96 9.96 -9.11
N MET A 99 5.76 9.43 -9.30
CA MET A 99 4.53 10.19 -9.46
C MET A 99 4.23 11.04 -8.22
N TYR A 100 4.33 10.45 -7.02
CA TYR A 100 4.17 11.14 -5.75
C TYR A 100 5.18 12.28 -5.61
N ASN A 101 6.47 12.03 -5.85
CA ASN A 101 7.52 13.04 -5.74
C ASN A 101 7.40 14.13 -6.82
N SER A 102 6.85 13.82 -8.00
CA SER A 102 6.70 14.77 -9.11
C SER A 102 5.45 15.65 -8.99
N HIS A 103 4.40 15.17 -8.33
CA HIS A 103 3.11 15.88 -8.20
C HIS A 103 2.87 16.44 -6.81
N CYS A 104 3.43 15.78 -5.80
CA CYS A 104 3.57 16.34 -4.48
C CYS A 104 5.03 16.71 -4.32
N ASP A 105 5.34 17.99 -4.48
CA ASP A 105 6.61 18.58 -4.03
C ASP A 105 6.65 18.55 -2.48
N PHE A 106 6.40 17.39 -1.85
CA PHE A 106 6.76 17.15 -0.45
C PHE A 106 8.28 17.08 -0.41
N ASN A 107 8.90 18.26 -0.41
CA ASN A 107 10.32 18.35 -0.22
C ASN A 107 10.65 17.72 1.15
N ASN A 108 11.91 17.28 1.32
CA ASN A 108 12.44 16.91 2.64
C ASN A 108 12.16 17.99 3.71
N GLY A 109 11.86 19.24 3.32
CA GLY A 109 11.39 20.31 4.19
C GLY A 109 10.01 20.08 4.80
N ASP A 110 9.02 19.58 4.06
CA ASP A 110 7.63 19.47 4.53
C ASP A 110 7.45 18.32 5.51
N MET A 111 8.07 17.17 5.25
CA MET A 111 8.17 16.09 6.24
C MET A 111 8.90 16.56 7.51
N LYS A 112 10.00 17.31 7.36
CA LYS A 112 10.70 17.91 8.51
C LYS A 112 9.81 18.90 9.27
N ASN A 113 8.99 19.68 8.59
CA ASN A 113 8.06 20.62 9.21
C ASN A 113 6.98 19.88 10.00
N GLN A 114 6.46 18.78 9.48
CA GLN A 114 5.46 17.97 10.18
C GLN A 114 6.03 17.27 11.41
N VAL A 115 7.24 16.69 11.31
CA VAL A 115 7.95 16.13 12.47
C VAL A 115 8.26 17.21 13.52
N ARG A 116 8.65 18.42 13.10
CA ARG A 116 8.87 19.55 14.00
C ARG A 116 7.58 20.01 14.67
N ALA A 117 6.46 20.04 13.94
CA ALA A 117 5.15 20.40 14.50
C ALA A 117 4.74 19.42 15.61
N TYR A 118 4.83 18.11 15.37
CA TYR A 118 4.56 17.11 16.40
C TYR A 118 5.52 17.20 17.59
N TYR A 119 6.80 17.46 17.33
CA TYR A 119 7.77 17.65 18.40
C TYR A 119 7.42 18.87 19.28
N LEU A 120 7.00 19.99 18.69
CA LEU A 120 6.55 21.17 19.42
C LEU A 120 5.28 20.91 20.22
N GLU A 121 4.30 20.22 19.64
CA GLU A 121 3.10 19.79 20.38
C GLU A 121 3.48 18.91 21.59
N SER A 122 4.44 18.00 21.41
CA SER A 122 4.95 17.19 22.51
C SER A 122 5.60 18.04 23.60
N ILE A 123 6.35 19.08 23.25
CA ILE A 123 6.95 20.00 24.23
C ILE A 123 5.85 20.73 25.00
N TRP A 124 4.85 21.26 24.30
CA TRP A 124 3.73 21.96 24.94
C TRP A 124 2.99 21.07 25.92
N PHE A 125 2.74 19.81 25.53
CA PHE A 125 2.12 18.81 26.38
C PHE A 125 2.92 18.55 27.67
N HIS A 126 4.23 18.26 27.54
CA HIS A 126 5.08 17.95 28.70
C HIS A 126 5.28 19.16 29.62
N GLN A 127 5.34 20.36 29.06
CA GLN A 127 5.51 21.60 29.82
C GLN A 127 4.20 22.16 30.39
N LYS A 128 3.06 21.50 30.12
CA LYS A 128 1.70 22.02 30.42
C LYS A 128 1.50 23.45 29.89
N HIS A 129 2.16 23.77 28.78
CA HIS A 129 2.08 25.07 28.15
C HIS A 129 0.77 25.15 27.36
N THR A 130 0.01 26.21 27.58
CA THR A 130 -1.19 26.50 26.79
C THR A 130 -0.84 27.58 25.77
N PRO A 131 -0.65 27.22 24.49
CA PRO A 131 -0.34 28.20 23.44
C PRO A 131 -1.53 29.14 23.21
N THR A 132 -1.25 30.33 22.71
CA THR A 132 -2.30 31.21 22.19
C THR A 132 -2.94 30.59 20.95
N MET A 133 -4.16 31.00 20.58
CA MET A 133 -4.81 30.47 19.39
C MET A 133 -4.00 30.70 18.11
N GLU A 134 -3.28 31.82 18.02
CA GLU A 134 -2.43 32.12 16.86
C GLU A 134 -1.23 31.16 16.78
N GLU A 135 -0.53 30.94 17.90
CA GLU A 135 0.59 30.01 18.00
C GLU A 135 0.16 28.55 17.77
N TYR A 136 -0.97 28.16 18.36
CA TYR A 136 -1.56 26.85 18.18
C TYR A 136 -1.89 26.59 16.72
N MET A 137 -2.63 27.50 16.07
CA MET A 137 -3.08 27.31 14.68
C MET A 137 -1.90 27.24 13.71
N ALA A 138 -0.81 27.99 13.95
CA ALA A 138 0.38 27.91 13.10
C ALA A 138 1.02 26.50 13.11
N VAL A 139 0.95 25.77 14.22
CA VAL A 139 1.49 24.42 14.36
C VAL A 139 0.45 23.36 13.96
N ALA A 140 -0.78 23.51 14.43
CA ALA A 140 -1.89 22.58 14.25
C ALA A 140 -2.27 22.38 12.77
N MET A 141 -2.15 23.43 11.95
CA MET A 141 -2.40 23.32 10.52
C MET A 141 -1.44 22.36 9.83
N VAL A 142 -0.16 22.36 10.24
CA VAL A 142 0.88 21.48 9.69
C VAL A 142 0.77 20.06 10.27
N SER A 143 0.55 19.93 11.58
CA SER A 143 0.45 18.62 12.22
C SER A 143 -0.80 17.85 11.79
N SER A 144 -1.92 18.54 11.51
CA SER A 144 -3.19 17.92 11.12
C SER A 144 -3.15 17.07 9.84
N GLY A 145 -2.20 17.33 8.93
CA GLY A 145 -2.09 16.59 7.67
C GLY A 145 -3.22 16.81 6.67
N TYR A 146 -4.14 17.77 6.89
CA TYR A 146 -5.24 18.02 5.96
C TYR A 146 -4.79 18.52 4.59
N ALA A 147 -3.72 19.32 4.53
CA ALA A 147 -3.12 19.74 3.26
C ALA A 147 -2.62 18.54 2.44
N MET A 148 -2.02 17.56 3.11
CA MET A 148 -1.58 16.30 2.50
C MET A 148 -2.78 15.49 2.01
N LEU A 149 -3.84 15.40 2.81
CA LEU A 149 -5.09 14.72 2.42
C LEU A 149 -5.73 15.36 1.17
N ALA A 150 -5.71 16.68 1.07
CA ALA A 150 -6.21 17.39 -0.10
C ALA A 150 -5.37 17.07 -1.36
N ALA A 151 -4.04 17.10 -1.24
CA ALA A 151 -3.14 16.75 -2.34
C ALA A 151 -3.32 15.29 -2.81
N THR A 152 -3.41 14.33 -1.87
CA THR A 152 -3.63 12.91 -2.22
C THR A 152 -5.01 12.67 -2.82
N SER A 153 -6.04 13.40 -2.38
CA SER A 153 -7.37 13.35 -2.98
C SER A 153 -7.35 13.79 -4.44
N PHE A 154 -6.56 14.82 -4.78
CA PHE A 154 -6.39 15.31 -6.16
C PHE A 154 -5.65 14.29 -7.03
N ILE A 155 -4.63 13.61 -6.49
CA ILE A 155 -3.97 12.49 -7.19
C ILE A 155 -4.95 11.37 -7.50
N GLY A 156 -5.82 11.03 -6.54
CA GLY A 156 -6.84 9.99 -6.69
C GLY A 156 -7.87 10.26 -7.79
N MET A 157 -7.97 11.49 -8.31
CA MET A 157 -8.89 11.85 -9.39
C MET A 157 -8.33 11.59 -10.80
N GLY A 158 -7.10 11.09 -10.94
CA GLY A 158 -6.55 10.68 -12.23
C GLY A 158 -6.41 11.82 -13.24
N SER A 159 -6.85 11.61 -14.49
CA SER A 159 -6.63 12.54 -15.63
C SER A 159 -7.37 13.88 -15.56
N VAL A 160 -8.32 14.01 -14.64
CA VAL A 160 -9.15 15.22 -14.52
C VAL A 160 -8.34 16.38 -13.93
N VAL A 161 -7.33 16.09 -13.11
CA VAL A 161 -6.52 17.08 -12.41
C VAL A 161 -5.23 17.37 -13.18
N THR A 162 -4.99 18.64 -13.48
CA THR A 162 -3.81 19.11 -14.23
C THR A 162 -2.71 19.63 -13.30
N LYS A 163 -1.49 19.82 -13.82
CA LYS A 163 -0.39 20.47 -13.08
C LYS A 163 -0.79 21.84 -12.50
N ASP A 164 -1.52 22.64 -13.26
CA ASP A 164 -2.04 23.94 -12.83
C ASP A 164 -2.96 23.84 -11.60
N SER A 165 -3.67 22.71 -11.46
CA SER A 165 -4.54 22.46 -10.31
C SER A 165 -3.72 22.22 -9.04
N PHE A 166 -2.57 21.55 -9.14
CA PHE A 166 -1.62 21.38 -8.03
C PHE A 166 -0.90 22.69 -7.69
N GLU A 167 -0.46 23.45 -8.69
CA GLU A 167 0.13 24.78 -8.46
C GLU A 167 -0.87 25.71 -7.76
N TRP A 168 -2.14 25.68 -8.18
CA TRP A 168 -3.21 26.39 -7.50
C TRP A 168 -3.44 25.87 -6.08
N LEU A 169 -3.46 24.56 -5.86
CA LEU A 169 -3.65 23.95 -4.54
C LEU A 169 -2.55 24.37 -3.55
N PHE A 170 -1.27 24.26 -3.96
CA PHE A 170 -0.12 24.62 -3.14
C PHE A 170 0.11 26.12 -3.01
N SER A 171 -0.51 26.95 -3.87
CA SER A 171 -0.53 28.41 -3.67
C SER A 171 -1.27 28.84 -2.38
N GLY A 172 -1.95 27.91 -1.71
CA GLY A 172 -2.70 28.16 -0.49
C GLY A 172 -3.94 29.03 -0.75
N PRO A 173 -4.86 28.58 -1.63
CA PRO A 173 -6.03 29.35 -2.00
C PRO A 173 -6.94 29.52 -0.77
N LYS A 174 -7.64 30.64 -0.70
CA LYS A 174 -8.44 31.02 0.49
C LYS A 174 -9.45 29.94 0.89
N ILE A 175 -10.03 29.25 -0.11
CA ILE A 175 -10.99 28.18 0.13
C ILE A 175 -10.36 26.97 0.84
N LEU A 176 -9.15 26.58 0.43
CA LEU A 176 -8.43 25.47 1.04
C LEU A 176 -8.05 25.81 2.48
N LYS A 177 -7.46 27.00 2.69
CA LYS A 177 -7.12 27.49 4.04
C LYS A 177 -8.33 27.52 4.96
N ALA A 178 -9.49 28.00 4.47
CA ALA A 178 -10.72 28.00 5.24
C ALA A 178 -11.19 26.57 5.57
N SER A 179 -11.14 25.65 4.60
CA SER A 179 -11.52 24.25 4.83
C SER A 179 -10.63 23.54 5.83
N GLU A 180 -9.32 23.77 5.79
CA GLU A 180 -8.35 23.19 6.72
C GLU A 180 -8.58 23.70 8.15
N ILE A 181 -8.82 25.00 8.32
CA ILE A 181 -9.17 25.59 9.63
C ILE A 181 -10.45 24.96 10.18
N ILE A 182 -11.49 24.83 9.35
CA ILE A 182 -12.76 24.22 9.77
C ILE A 182 -12.53 22.75 10.15
N ALA A 183 -11.81 21.99 9.32
CA ALA A 183 -11.54 20.58 9.57
C ALA A 183 -10.76 20.38 10.88
N ARG A 184 -9.72 21.19 11.13
CA ARG A 184 -8.96 21.18 12.38
C ARG A 184 -9.83 21.46 13.59
N LEU A 185 -10.60 22.56 13.56
CA LEU A 185 -11.48 22.93 14.67
C LEU A 185 -12.58 21.88 14.91
N MET A 186 -13.11 21.28 13.85
CA MET A 186 -14.08 20.19 13.98
C MET A 186 -13.46 18.95 14.63
N ASP A 187 -12.26 18.56 14.22
CA ASP A 187 -11.53 17.45 14.84
C ASP A 187 -11.29 17.71 16.33
N ASP A 188 -10.89 18.93 16.70
CA ASP A 188 -10.73 19.33 18.10
C ASP A 188 -12.05 19.29 18.88
N ILE A 189 -13.16 19.77 18.32
CA ILE A 189 -14.49 19.73 18.97
C ILE A 189 -14.96 18.29 19.16
N VAL A 190 -14.67 17.37 18.25
CA VAL A 190 -15.04 15.97 18.44
C VAL A 190 -14.11 15.30 19.46
N SER A 191 -12.81 15.60 19.39
CA SER A 191 -11.76 14.91 20.14
C SER A 191 -11.47 15.50 21.52
N HIS A 192 -11.96 16.71 21.85
CA HIS A 192 -11.64 17.37 23.13
C HIS A 192 -12.05 16.53 24.36
N LYS A 193 -13.10 15.69 24.25
CA LYS A 193 -13.53 14.82 25.36
C LYS A 193 -12.79 13.49 25.44
N VAL A 194 -12.10 13.05 24.39
CA VAL A 194 -11.37 11.78 24.40
C VAL A 194 -9.88 12.02 24.67
N VAL A 195 -9.35 13.14 24.18
CA VAL A 195 -7.95 13.54 24.37
C VAL A 195 -7.73 14.30 25.69
N MET A 196 -8.75 14.99 26.25
CA MET A 196 -8.66 15.63 27.58
C MET A 196 -9.11 14.76 28.76
N VAL A 197 -9.55 13.51 28.60
CA VAL A 197 -9.91 12.68 29.76
C VAL A 197 -8.71 12.26 30.64
N PRO A 198 -7.45 12.20 30.15
CA PRO A 198 -6.30 12.10 31.05
C PRO A 198 -5.94 13.44 31.74
N LEU A 199 -6.53 14.58 31.35
CA LEU A 199 -6.12 15.90 31.84
C LEU A 199 -6.78 16.33 33.16
N LEU A 200 -7.65 15.51 33.76
CA LEU A 200 -8.36 15.86 35.01
C LEU A 200 -8.30 14.81 36.13
N LEU A 201 -7.38 13.82 36.06
CA LEU A 201 -7.31 12.76 37.06
C LEU A 201 -5.96 12.54 37.77
N GLU A 202 -5.00 13.46 37.69
CA GLU A 202 -3.86 13.50 38.63
C GLU A 202 -3.49 14.91 39.08
#